data_AF-A0A7Y2ARF2-F1
#
_entry.id   AF-A0A7Y2ARF2-F1
#
_cell.length_a   1.000
_cell.length_b   1.000
_cell.length_c   1.000
_cell.angle_alpha   90.00
_cell.angle_beta   90.00
_cell.angle_gamma   90.00
#
_symmetry.space_group_name_H-M   'P 1'
#
loop_
_entity.id
_entity.type
_entity.pdbx_description
1 polymer ?
#
loop_
_entity_poly.entity_id
_entity_poly.type
_entity_poly.pdbx_seq_one_letter_code
_entity_poly.pdbx_strand_id
1 'polypeptide(L)'
;MKKVKVLLYVCLVFILSNCSNDSNDSDQEMEETMLPVARTAIPDVAFERALIELNIDDVEDGSVVTEDIAMVTSLVMNDKGISDLTGLEDFPMLENLWVNDNLLTSLDVSQNPLLKFVFAENNLLTNLSVTNLTILEKLQVSNNQITQVNLSDSSLLQLLGLANNSLTSVDISLIPNGIQLNTFSIENNPLTCIRVNAEVLNDIPSQWTKDAEDTYALDCI
;
A
#
# COMPACT_ATOMS: atom_id res chain seq x y z
N MET A 1 4.87 -20.48 20.28
CA MET A 1 4.35 -21.57 19.41
C MET A 1 5.24 -21.65 18.19
N LYS A 2 6.04 -22.73 18.06
CA LYS A 2 6.86 -22.98 16.87
C LYS A 2 5.92 -23.38 15.73
N LYS A 3 5.97 -22.69 14.58
CA LYS A 3 5.22 -23.12 13.39
C LYS A 3 5.78 -24.48 12.96
N VAL A 4 4.94 -25.50 12.97
CA VAL A 4 5.15 -26.73 12.19
C VAL A 4 4.93 -26.30 10.74
N LYS A 5 6.01 -26.11 9.98
CA LYS A 5 5.92 -25.89 8.53
C LYS A 5 5.31 -27.17 7.93
N VAL A 6 4.07 -27.09 7.45
CA VAL A 6 3.51 -28.11 6.56
C VAL A 6 4.25 -27.93 5.24
N LEU A 7 5.24 -28.78 5.00
CA LEU A 7 5.94 -28.87 3.74
C LEU A 7 4.92 -29.36 2.70
N LEU A 8 4.39 -28.44 1.89
CA LEU A 8 3.52 -28.79 0.78
C LEU A 8 4.41 -29.44 -0.29
N TYR A 9 4.33 -30.77 -0.40
CA TYR A 9 4.98 -31.54 -1.44
C TYR A 9 4.48 -31.06 -2.81
N VAL A 10 5.31 -30.33 -3.55
CA VAL A 10 5.02 -29.97 -4.94
C VAL A 10 5.12 -31.23 -5.80
N CYS A 11 4.10 -31.45 -6.64
CA CYS A 11 3.96 -32.62 -7.49
C CYS A 11 5.22 -32.94 -8.31
N LEU A 12 5.84 -34.08 -8.00
CA LEU A 12 6.87 -34.73 -8.82
C LEU A 12 6.31 -35.06 -10.21
N VAL A 13 6.82 -34.40 -11.25
CA VAL A 13 6.63 -34.85 -12.63
C VAL A 13 7.67 -35.93 -12.91
N PHE A 14 7.31 -37.19 -12.70
CA PHE A 14 8.10 -38.33 -13.16
C PHE A 14 7.95 -38.49 -14.67
N ILE A 15 8.97 -38.13 -15.45
CA ILE A 15 9.04 -38.55 -16.85
C ILE A 15 9.43 -40.03 -16.87
N LEU A 16 8.44 -40.92 -16.95
CA LEU A 16 8.69 -42.34 -17.18
C LEU A 16 9.15 -42.53 -18.63
N SER A 17 10.46 -42.53 -18.85
CA SER A 17 11.02 -43.15 -20.05
C SER A 17 11.11 -44.66 -19.81
N ASN A 18 10.21 -45.42 -20.43
CA ASN A 18 10.32 -46.87 -20.53
C ASN A 18 11.62 -47.25 -21.25
N CYS A 19 12.44 -48.11 -20.64
CA CYS A 19 13.01 -49.29 -21.31
C CYS A 19 13.80 -50.22 -20.34
N SER A 20 13.32 -51.47 -20.28
CA SER A 20 14.00 -52.77 -20.16
C SER A 20 15.16 -53.01 -19.18
N ASN A 21 14.94 -54.08 -18.38
CA ASN A 21 15.90 -54.87 -17.61
C ASN A 21 17.32 -54.95 -18.19
N ASP A 22 18.32 -54.51 -17.44
CA ASP A 22 19.49 -55.33 -17.14
C ASP A 22 20.22 -54.80 -15.90
N SER A 23 20.76 -55.73 -15.12
CA SER A 23 21.47 -55.48 -13.86
C SER A 23 22.72 -54.62 -14.07
N ASN A 24 22.71 -53.41 -13.53
CA ASN A 24 23.90 -52.73 -13.02
C ASN A 24 23.49 -51.69 -11.98
N ASP A 25 24.07 -51.84 -10.79
CA ASP A 25 24.01 -50.91 -9.70
C ASP A 25 24.68 -49.59 -10.13
N SER A 26 23.87 -48.58 -10.40
CA SER A 26 24.31 -47.20 -10.48
C SER A 26 23.24 -46.38 -9.79
N ASP A 27 23.54 -45.92 -8.59
CA ASP A 27 22.83 -44.84 -7.91
C ASP A 27 22.76 -43.64 -8.86
N GLN A 28 21.69 -43.57 -9.66
CA GLN A 28 21.32 -42.34 -10.32
C GLN A 28 20.71 -41.45 -9.24
N GLU A 29 21.56 -40.60 -8.66
CA GLU A 29 21.10 -39.41 -7.94
C GLU A 29 20.16 -38.66 -8.88
N MET A 30 18.87 -38.75 -8.57
CA MET A 30 17.83 -38.01 -9.26
C MET A 30 18.03 -36.56 -8.85
N GLU A 31 18.74 -35.79 -9.69
CA GLU A 31 18.95 -34.37 -9.47
C GLU A 31 17.57 -33.69 -9.48
N GLU A 32 17.07 -33.41 -8.28
CA GLU A 32 15.82 -32.71 -8.05
C GLU A 32 16.01 -31.29 -8.59
N THR A 33 15.60 -31.07 -9.84
CA THR A 33 15.66 -29.75 -10.46
C THR A 33 14.71 -28.83 -9.71
N MET A 34 15.23 -28.12 -8.70
CA MET A 34 14.52 -27.03 -8.04
C MET A 34 14.16 -26.00 -9.11
N LEU A 35 12.85 -25.84 -9.36
CA LEU A 35 12.37 -24.69 -10.12
C LEU A 35 12.80 -23.43 -9.37
N PRO A 36 13.29 -22.40 -10.06
CA PRO A 36 13.65 -21.14 -9.41
C PRO A 36 12.41 -20.59 -8.70
N VAL A 37 12.55 -20.38 -7.38
CA VAL A 37 11.51 -19.73 -6.58
C VAL A 37 11.44 -18.26 -7.01
N ALA A 38 10.26 -17.80 -7.41
CA ALA A 38 10.05 -16.40 -7.76
C ALA A 38 10.28 -15.52 -6.52
N ARG A 39 11.00 -14.41 -6.70
CA ARG A 39 11.32 -13.46 -5.64
C ARG A 39 10.97 -12.05 -6.10
N THR A 40 10.40 -11.27 -5.19
CA THR A 40 10.13 -9.84 -5.33
C THR A 40 11.30 -9.07 -4.76
N ALA A 41 11.83 -8.11 -5.51
CA ALA A 41 12.95 -7.29 -5.04
C ALA A 41 12.48 -6.32 -3.95
N ILE A 42 13.22 -6.25 -2.85
CA ILE A 42 13.00 -5.36 -1.71
C ILE A 42 14.33 -4.62 -1.44
N PRO A 43 14.70 -3.63 -2.26
CA PRO A 43 16.02 -3.00 -2.19
C PRO A 43 16.24 -2.15 -0.93
N ASP A 44 15.16 -1.67 -0.30
CA ASP A 44 15.24 -0.96 0.98
C ASP A 44 15.39 -1.97 2.12
N VAL A 45 16.58 -1.97 2.73
CA VAL A 45 16.93 -2.88 3.84
C VAL A 45 16.02 -2.68 5.06
N ALA A 46 15.51 -1.47 5.32
CA ALA A 46 14.58 -1.25 6.42
C ALA A 46 13.20 -1.83 6.11
N PHE A 47 12.75 -1.78 4.85
CA PHE A 47 11.52 -2.46 4.41
C PHE A 47 11.66 -3.97 4.54
N GLU A 48 12.76 -4.55 4.06
CA GLU A 48 13.02 -5.98 4.18
C GLU A 48 13.08 -6.44 5.65
N ARG A 49 13.78 -5.71 6.52
CA ARG A 49 13.77 -5.97 7.96
C ARG A 49 12.38 -5.92 8.57
N ALA A 50 11.53 -4.98 8.14
CA ALA A 50 10.16 -4.91 8.60
C ALA A 50 9.37 -6.17 8.18
N LEU A 51 9.59 -6.70 6.97
CA LEU A 51 8.99 -7.96 6.53
C LEU A 51 9.49 -9.17 7.38
N ILE A 52 10.77 -9.20 7.72
CA ILE A 52 11.35 -10.22 8.62
C ILE A 52 10.72 -10.13 10.01
N GLU A 53 10.57 -8.93 10.58
CA GLU A 53 9.92 -8.72 11.88
C GLU A 53 8.44 -9.17 11.88
N LEU A 54 7.76 -9.00 10.75
CA LEU A 54 6.39 -9.49 10.53
C LEU A 54 6.33 -11.02 10.31
N ASN A 55 7.47 -11.71 10.22
CA ASN A 55 7.60 -13.13 9.86
C ASN A 55 7.04 -13.45 8.47
N ILE A 56 7.13 -12.49 7.56
CA ILE A 56 6.82 -12.63 6.13
C ILE A 56 8.06 -13.10 5.37
N ASP A 57 9.23 -12.59 5.76
CA ASP A 57 10.52 -12.95 5.20
C ASP A 57 11.43 -13.61 6.27
N ASP A 58 12.50 -14.27 5.85
CA ASP A 58 13.39 -15.03 6.74
C ASP A 58 14.88 -14.66 6.66
N VAL A 59 15.28 -13.89 5.66
CA VAL A 59 16.66 -13.43 5.48
C VAL A 59 16.69 -12.04 4.87
N GLU A 60 17.67 -11.23 5.27
CA GLU A 60 17.94 -9.94 4.64
C GLU A 60 18.84 -10.19 3.41
N ASP A 61 18.24 -10.43 2.24
CA ASP A 61 18.91 -10.71 0.98
C ASP A 61 18.53 -9.77 -0.19
N GLY A 62 17.83 -8.68 0.10
CA GLY A 62 17.30 -7.70 -0.84
C GLY A 62 16.03 -8.17 -1.55
N SER A 63 15.34 -9.20 -1.06
CA SER A 63 14.17 -9.76 -1.71
C SER A 63 13.33 -10.65 -0.80
N VAL A 64 12.07 -10.84 -1.16
CA VAL A 64 11.15 -11.78 -0.48
C VAL A 64 10.62 -12.81 -1.47
N VAL A 65 10.33 -14.03 -1.00
CA VAL A 65 9.66 -15.03 -1.83
C VAL A 65 8.26 -14.53 -2.21
N THR A 66 7.95 -14.45 -3.51
CA THR A 66 6.70 -13.85 -3.99
C THR A 66 5.45 -14.59 -3.48
N GLU A 67 5.54 -15.91 -3.27
CA GLU A 67 4.42 -16.68 -2.71
C GLU A 67 4.12 -16.31 -1.25
N ASP A 68 5.14 -15.89 -0.47
CA ASP A 68 4.96 -15.56 0.95
C ASP A 68 4.21 -14.23 1.14
N ILE A 69 4.21 -13.36 0.12
CA ILE A 69 3.49 -12.07 0.12
C ILE A 69 2.12 -12.14 -0.57
N ALA A 70 1.83 -13.20 -1.33
CA ALA A 70 0.64 -13.31 -2.17
C ALA A 70 -0.69 -13.20 -1.41
N MET A 71 -0.71 -13.58 -0.13
CA MET A 71 -1.91 -13.58 0.72
C MET A 71 -1.83 -12.57 1.87
N VAL A 72 -0.82 -11.69 1.88
CA VAL A 72 -0.67 -10.66 2.91
C VAL A 72 -1.72 -9.57 2.68
N THR A 73 -2.58 -9.35 3.68
CA THR A 73 -3.66 -8.36 3.61
C THR A 73 -3.40 -7.11 4.46
N SER A 74 -2.36 -7.13 5.29
CA SER A 74 -2.04 -6.03 6.19
C SER A 74 -0.54 -5.93 6.42
N LEU A 75 0.01 -4.75 6.21
CA LEU A 75 1.38 -4.38 6.56
C LEU A 75 1.34 -3.24 7.58
N VAL A 76 1.93 -3.48 8.75
CA VAL A 76 2.09 -2.48 9.80
C VAL A 76 3.58 -2.27 10.06
N MET A 77 4.11 -1.18 9.50
CA MET A 77 5.54 -0.88 9.40
C MET A 77 5.82 0.58 9.79
N ASN A 78 5.14 1.07 10.82
CA ASN A 78 5.38 2.41 11.36
C ASN A 78 6.74 2.48 12.06
N ASP A 79 7.41 3.63 11.99
CA ASP A 79 8.68 3.90 12.68
C ASP A 79 9.75 2.83 12.41
N LYS A 80 9.99 2.56 11.13
CA LYS A 80 10.98 1.58 10.66
C LYS A 80 12.16 2.21 9.94
N GLY A 81 12.11 3.52 9.69
CA GLY A 81 13.11 4.23 8.90
C GLY A 81 13.09 3.83 7.43
N ILE A 82 11.95 3.35 6.92
CA ILE A 82 11.77 2.95 5.52
C ILE A 82 11.80 4.20 4.64
N SER A 83 12.57 4.15 3.57
CA SER A 83 12.71 5.25 2.61
C SER A 83 12.14 4.93 1.24
N ASP A 84 12.04 3.65 0.89
CA ASP A 84 11.53 3.15 -0.39
C ASP A 84 10.71 1.87 -0.17
N LEU A 85 9.56 1.79 -0.84
CA LEU A 85 8.62 0.67 -0.80
C LEU A 85 8.60 -0.15 -2.10
N THR A 86 9.63 -0.02 -2.94
CA THR A 86 9.80 -0.87 -4.13
C THR A 86 9.60 -2.35 -3.76
N GLY A 87 8.74 -3.03 -4.51
CA GLY A 87 8.27 -4.40 -4.27
C GLY A 87 6.88 -4.48 -3.63
N LEU A 88 6.33 -3.37 -3.12
CA LEU A 88 4.97 -3.31 -2.59
C LEU A 88 3.90 -3.62 -3.66
N GLU A 89 4.19 -3.32 -4.92
CA GLU A 89 3.33 -3.63 -6.07
C GLU A 89 3.02 -5.13 -6.22
N ASP A 90 3.87 -6.00 -5.67
CA ASP A 90 3.72 -7.47 -5.72
C ASP A 90 2.89 -8.03 -4.54
N PHE A 91 2.23 -7.18 -3.75
CA PHE A 91 1.29 -7.58 -2.70
C PHE A 91 -0.16 -7.49 -3.21
N PRO A 92 -0.68 -8.50 -3.93
CA PRO A 92 -1.95 -8.38 -4.67
C PRO A 92 -3.17 -8.31 -3.75
N MET A 93 -3.07 -8.84 -2.53
CA MET A 93 -4.17 -8.93 -1.57
C MET A 93 -4.12 -7.85 -0.48
N LEU A 94 -3.23 -6.85 -0.60
CA LEU A 94 -3.03 -5.85 0.44
C LEU A 94 -4.26 -4.94 0.60
N GLU A 95 -4.84 -4.94 1.80
CA GLU A 95 -6.00 -4.10 2.14
C GLU A 95 -5.64 -2.97 3.11
N ASN A 96 -4.58 -3.14 3.91
CA ASN A 96 -4.20 -2.21 4.98
C ASN A 96 -2.70 -1.92 4.93
N LEU A 97 -2.34 -0.65 4.81
CA LEU A 97 -0.96 -0.19 4.81
C LEU A 97 -0.76 0.88 5.89
N TRP A 98 0.15 0.62 6.82
CA TRP A 98 0.55 1.57 7.85
C TRP A 98 2.06 1.76 7.78
N VAL A 99 2.48 2.94 7.37
CA VAL A 99 3.88 3.35 7.18
C VAL A 99 4.12 4.74 7.77
N ASN A 100 3.40 5.07 8.84
CA ASN A 100 3.58 6.32 9.57
C ASN A 100 5.01 6.44 10.12
N ASP A 101 5.48 7.67 10.31
CA ASP A 101 6.77 7.95 10.96
C ASP A 101 7.95 7.27 10.25
N ASN A 102 7.98 7.36 8.92
CA ASN A 102 9.06 6.84 8.08
C ASN A 102 9.74 7.98 7.30
N LEU A 103 10.60 7.62 6.34
CA LEU A 103 11.40 8.56 5.56
C LEU A 103 11.00 8.56 4.08
N LEU A 104 9.76 8.15 3.77
CA LEU A 104 9.27 8.03 2.41
C LEU A 104 9.22 9.40 1.74
N THR A 105 9.83 9.52 0.55
CA THR A 105 9.71 10.73 -0.29
C THR A 105 8.63 10.61 -1.36
N SER A 106 8.21 9.38 -1.64
CA SER A 106 7.15 9.03 -2.59
C SER A 106 6.40 7.80 -2.11
N LEU A 107 5.10 7.75 -2.39
CA LEU A 107 4.26 6.59 -2.17
C LEU A 107 3.41 6.35 -3.41
N ASP A 108 3.64 5.24 -4.11
CA ASP A 108 2.78 4.77 -5.19
C ASP A 108 2.17 3.44 -4.78
N VAL A 109 0.85 3.43 -4.66
CA VAL A 109 0.05 2.26 -4.30
C VAL A 109 -0.97 1.91 -5.39
N SER A 110 -0.77 2.44 -6.60
CA SER A 110 -1.69 2.26 -7.72
C SER A 110 -1.80 0.81 -8.21
N GLN A 111 -0.86 -0.05 -7.84
CA GLN A 111 -0.86 -1.49 -8.15
C GLN A 111 -1.49 -2.35 -7.04
N ASN A 112 -2.01 -1.74 -5.97
CA ASN A 112 -2.65 -2.44 -4.85
C ASN A 112 -4.16 -2.08 -4.78
N PRO A 113 -4.98 -2.50 -5.77
CA PRO A 113 -6.36 -2.03 -5.94
C PRO A 113 -7.32 -2.45 -4.81
N LEU A 114 -6.88 -3.36 -3.93
CA LEU A 114 -7.66 -3.81 -2.77
C LEU A 114 -7.41 -2.99 -1.50
N LEU A 115 -6.52 -1.99 -1.54
CA LEU A 115 -6.28 -1.10 -0.40
C LEU A 115 -7.55 -0.36 0.00
N LYS A 116 -7.91 -0.54 1.27
CA LYS A 116 -9.00 0.17 1.94
C LYS A 116 -8.45 1.26 2.85
N PHE A 117 -7.34 0.99 3.53
CA PHE A 117 -6.75 1.92 4.49
C PHE A 117 -5.27 2.16 4.20
N VAL A 118 -4.91 3.44 4.05
CA VAL A 118 -3.53 3.90 3.87
C VAL A 118 -3.23 4.97 4.91
N PHE A 119 -2.28 4.67 5.79
CA PHE A 119 -1.75 5.59 6.80
C PHE A 119 -0.25 5.79 6.54
N ALA A 120 0.12 7.00 6.13
CA ALA A 120 1.49 7.41 5.83
C ALA A 120 1.78 8.81 6.38
N GLU A 121 1.28 9.09 7.58
CA GLU A 121 1.52 10.34 8.30
C GLU A 121 3.00 10.47 8.67
N ASN A 122 3.46 11.70 8.89
CA ASN A 122 4.83 11.99 9.34
C ASN A 122 5.90 11.35 8.46
N ASN A 123 5.86 11.64 7.17
CA ASN A 123 6.85 11.22 6.19
C ASN A 123 7.42 12.47 5.48
N LEU A 124 8.12 12.26 4.37
CA LEU A 124 8.67 13.33 3.53
C LEU A 124 8.02 13.32 2.13
N LEU A 125 6.77 12.85 2.03
CA LEU A 125 6.11 12.60 0.75
C LEU A 125 5.95 13.91 -0.02
N THR A 126 6.54 13.95 -1.21
CA THR A 126 6.32 15.00 -2.21
C THR A 126 5.42 14.49 -3.34
N ASN A 127 5.40 13.17 -3.55
CA ASN A 127 4.59 12.49 -4.54
C ASN A 127 3.72 11.42 -3.87
N LEU A 128 2.42 11.44 -4.17
CA LEU A 128 1.46 10.45 -3.72
C LEU A 128 0.60 10.00 -4.90
N SER A 129 0.59 8.70 -5.17
CA SER A 129 -0.26 8.08 -6.19
C SER A 129 -1.22 7.10 -5.53
N VAL A 130 -2.49 7.48 -5.49
CA VAL A 130 -3.62 6.68 -4.97
C VAL A 130 -4.68 6.42 -6.06
N THR A 131 -4.27 6.49 -7.32
CA THR A 131 -5.13 6.20 -8.48
C THR A 131 -5.51 4.72 -8.53
N ASN A 132 -6.66 4.38 -9.12
CA ASN A 132 -7.21 3.02 -9.20
C ASN A 132 -7.64 2.41 -7.85
N LEU A 133 -7.59 3.16 -6.74
CA LEU A 133 -8.05 2.69 -5.44
C LEU A 133 -9.56 2.95 -5.25
N THR A 134 -10.38 2.23 -6.02
CA THR A 134 -11.84 2.44 -6.08
C THR A 134 -12.59 2.07 -4.79
N ILE A 135 -11.94 1.31 -3.90
CA ILE A 135 -12.47 0.92 -2.60
C ILE A 135 -11.75 1.56 -1.41
N LEU A 136 -10.97 2.62 -1.65
CA LEU A 136 -10.26 3.33 -0.58
C LEU A 136 -11.26 4.00 0.37
N GLU A 137 -11.20 3.63 1.64
CA GLU A 137 -12.08 4.15 2.69
C GLU A 137 -11.35 5.16 3.58
N LYS A 138 -10.05 4.99 3.80
CA LYS A 138 -9.26 5.84 4.69
C LYS A 138 -7.90 6.19 4.10
N LEU A 139 -7.64 7.49 4.01
CA LEU A 139 -6.35 8.04 3.62
C LEU A 139 -5.89 9.06 4.65
N GLN A 140 -4.76 8.79 5.32
CA GLN A 140 -4.10 9.71 6.23
C GLN A 140 -2.67 9.93 5.76
N VAL A 141 -2.39 11.13 5.29
CA VAL A 141 -1.06 11.54 4.79
C VAL A 141 -0.68 12.91 5.36
N SER A 142 -1.19 13.21 6.55
CA SER A 142 -0.88 14.44 7.28
C SER A 142 0.62 14.54 7.60
N ASN A 143 1.14 15.76 7.74
CA ASN A 143 2.56 16.03 8.02
C ASN A 143 3.49 15.45 6.94
N ASN A 144 3.30 15.93 5.72
CA ASN A 144 4.12 15.60 4.56
C ASN A 144 4.42 16.89 3.75
N GLN A 145 4.89 16.76 2.51
CA GLN A 145 5.24 17.86 1.61
C GLN A 145 4.47 17.75 0.28
N ILE A 146 3.26 17.19 0.31
CA ILE A 146 2.46 16.91 -0.87
C ILE A 146 1.94 18.22 -1.45
N THR A 147 2.14 18.43 -2.76
CA THR A 147 1.68 19.64 -3.46
C THR A 147 0.40 19.43 -4.26
N GLN A 148 0.07 18.18 -4.58
CA GLN A 148 -1.15 17.81 -5.30
C GLN A 148 -1.61 16.41 -4.90
N VAL A 149 -2.91 16.18 -4.93
CA VAL A 149 -3.52 14.87 -4.71
C VAL A 149 -4.67 14.68 -5.70
N ASN A 150 -4.74 13.52 -6.35
CA ASN A 150 -5.86 13.14 -7.19
C ASN A 150 -6.73 12.11 -6.45
N LEU A 151 -7.97 12.48 -6.18
CA LEU A 151 -8.95 11.66 -5.46
C LEU A 151 -10.13 11.23 -6.34
N SER A 152 -10.00 11.33 -7.67
CA SER A 152 -11.11 11.08 -8.62
C SER A 152 -11.70 9.68 -8.54
N ASP A 153 -10.89 8.70 -8.13
CA ASP A 153 -11.28 7.29 -8.07
C ASP A 153 -11.76 6.89 -6.66
N SER A 154 -11.50 7.72 -5.64
CA SER A 154 -11.68 7.39 -4.22
C SER A 154 -13.06 7.77 -3.68
N SER A 155 -14.12 7.42 -4.44
CA SER A 155 -15.52 7.77 -4.13
C SER A 155 -16.08 7.12 -2.84
N LEU A 156 -15.37 6.15 -2.24
CA LEU A 156 -15.78 5.50 -0.99
C LEU A 156 -15.07 6.06 0.26
N LEU A 157 -14.31 7.15 0.13
CA LEU A 157 -13.59 7.76 1.24
C LEU A 157 -14.52 8.19 2.38
N GLN A 158 -14.21 7.72 3.58
CA GLN A 158 -14.90 8.04 4.83
C GLN A 158 -14.02 8.89 5.76
N LEU A 159 -12.70 8.84 5.58
CA LEU A 159 -11.74 9.63 6.34
C LEU A 159 -10.57 10.06 5.46
N LEU A 160 -10.31 11.36 5.43
CA LEU A 160 -9.27 11.98 4.62
C LEU A 160 -8.49 12.99 5.46
N GLY A 161 -7.23 12.68 5.76
CA GLY A 161 -6.31 13.58 6.44
C GLY A 161 -5.20 14.04 5.51
N LEU A 162 -5.19 15.35 5.26
CA LEU A 162 -4.28 16.05 4.37
C LEU A 162 -3.60 17.24 5.08
N ALA A 163 -3.83 17.42 6.38
CA ALA A 163 -3.31 18.54 7.15
C ALA A 163 -1.77 18.58 7.14
N ASN A 164 -1.20 19.78 7.27
CA ASN A 164 0.25 20.01 7.26
C ASN A 164 0.92 19.44 6.01
N ASN A 165 0.53 19.97 4.85
CA ASN A 165 1.13 19.65 3.54
C ASN A 165 1.42 20.96 2.79
N SER A 166 1.61 20.90 1.48
CA SER A 166 1.85 22.07 0.62
C SER A 166 0.84 22.13 -0.54
N LEU A 167 -0.39 21.65 -0.31
CA LEU A 167 -1.45 21.63 -1.31
C LEU A 167 -1.92 23.06 -1.62
N THR A 168 -2.01 23.41 -2.90
CA THR A 168 -2.56 24.69 -3.36
C THR A 168 -3.99 24.58 -3.88
N SER A 169 -4.47 23.35 -4.08
CA SER A 169 -5.86 23.04 -4.38
C SER A 169 -6.18 21.63 -3.92
N VAL A 170 -7.47 21.37 -3.66
CA VAL A 170 -8.00 20.03 -3.42
C VAL A 170 -9.43 19.95 -3.96
N ASP A 171 -9.74 18.85 -4.65
CA ASP A 171 -11.08 18.57 -5.17
C ASP A 171 -11.62 17.29 -4.53
N ILE A 172 -12.65 17.46 -3.71
CA ILE A 172 -13.41 16.38 -3.09
C ILE A 172 -14.86 16.36 -3.57
N SER A 173 -15.18 17.07 -4.65
CA SER A 173 -16.54 17.16 -5.20
C SER A 173 -17.09 15.81 -5.67
N LEU A 174 -16.21 14.90 -6.08
CA LEU A 174 -16.57 13.54 -6.50
C LEU A 174 -16.83 12.58 -5.33
N ILE A 175 -16.53 12.98 -4.08
CA ILE A 175 -16.83 12.18 -2.90
C ILE A 175 -18.32 12.40 -2.54
N PRO A 176 -19.20 11.39 -2.67
CA PRO A 176 -20.62 11.53 -2.42
C PRO A 176 -20.89 11.69 -0.91
N ASN A 177 -21.78 12.62 -0.57
CA ASN A 177 -22.17 12.87 0.83
C ASN A 177 -22.88 11.67 1.48
N GLY A 178 -23.56 10.84 0.67
CA GLY A 178 -24.30 9.66 1.12
C GLY A 178 -23.44 8.55 1.76
N ILE A 179 -22.10 8.61 1.62
CA ILE A 179 -21.16 7.66 2.22
C ILE A 179 -20.44 8.27 3.45
N GLN A 180 -20.73 9.54 3.75
CA GLN A 180 -20.17 10.36 4.84
C GLN A 180 -18.65 10.27 4.91
N LEU A 181 -17.98 11.20 4.22
CA LEU A 181 -16.64 11.61 4.63
C LEU A 181 -16.77 12.21 6.05
N ASN A 182 -16.69 11.34 7.05
CA ASN A 182 -16.96 11.61 8.46
C ASN A 182 -15.90 12.53 9.05
N THR A 183 -14.69 12.44 8.51
CA THR A 183 -13.53 13.19 9.00
C THR A 183 -12.73 13.68 7.81
N PHE A 184 -12.54 15.00 7.77
CA PHE A 184 -11.71 15.66 6.77
C PHE A 184 -10.87 16.70 7.48
N SER A 185 -9.55 16.60 7.35
CA SER A 185 -8.61 17.60 7.85
C SER A 185 -7.68 18.05 6.73
N ILE A 186 -7.54 19.36 6.57
CA ILE A 186 -6.78 19.99 5.49
C ILE A 186 -6.02 21.24 5.95
N GLU A 187 -6.07 21.56 7.26
CA GLU A 187 -5.39 22.72 7.85
C GLU A 187 -3.90 22.76 7.52
N ASN A 188 -3.32 23.96 7.59
CA ASN A 188 -1.91 24.20 7.32
C ASN A 188 -1.51 23.74 5.92
N ASN A 189 -2.29 24.14 4.92
CA ASN A 189 -1.94 24.07 3.50
C ASN A 189 -2.07 25.46 2.88
N PRO A 190 -1.27 25.82 1.87
CA PRO A 190 -1.37 27.11 1.18
C PRO A 190 -2.57 27.17 0.22
N LEU A 191 -3.76 26.89 0.75
CA LEU A 191 -5.03 26.90 0.03
C LEU A 191 -5.70 28.27 0.11
N THR A 192 -6.65 28.48 -0.79
CA THR A 192 -7.67 29.53 -0.68
C THR A 192 -9.09 28.98 -0.89
N CYS A 193 -9.18 27.80 -1.50
CA CYS A 193 -10.43 27.18 -1.90
C CYS A 193 -10.33 25.65 -1.88
N ILE A 194 -11.38 25.02 -1.37
CA ILE A 194 -11.60 23.58 -1.31
C ILE A 194 -12.83 23.29 -2.17
N ARG A 195 -12.64 22.55 -3.26
CA ARG A 195 -13.74 22.24 -4.17
C ARG A 195 -14.58 21.09 -3.62
N VAL A 196 -15.87 21.35 -3.45
CA VAL A 196 -16.87 20.43 -2.90
C VAL A 196 -18.08 20.33 -3.83
N ASN A 197 -18.94 19.34 -3.62
CA ASN A 197 -20.23 19.28 -4.33
C ASN A 197 -21.30 20.13 -3.63
N ALA A 198 -22.43 20.31 -4.31
CA ALA A 198 -23.55 21.11 -3.82
C ALA A 198 -24.20 20.54 -2.55
N GLU A 199 -24.12 19.22 -2.33
CA GLU A 199 -24.67 18.61 -1.12
C GLU A 199 -23.85 19.02 0.11
N VAL A 200 -22.53 18.88 0.02
CA VAL A 200 -21.57 19.32 1.06
C VAL A 200 -21.71 20.82 1.32
N LEU A 201 -21.76 21.64 0.26
CA LEU A 201 -21.81 23.10 0.43
C LEU A 201 -23.05 23.59 1.19
N ASN A 202 -24.16 22.84 1.13
CA ASN A 202 -25.39 23.17 1.85
C ASN A 202 -25.40 22.70 3.30
N ASP A 203 -24.57 21.71 3.66
CA ASP A 203 -24.48 21.15 5.02
C ASP A 203 -23.03 20.68 5.29
N ILE A 204 -22.17 21.64 5.62
CA ILE A 204 -20.76 21.37 5.90
C ILE A 204 -20.64 20.56 7.20
N PRO A 205 -20.03 19.36 7.17
CA PRO A 205 -19.91 18.54 8.37
C PRO A 205 -19.08 19.22 9.47
N SER A 206 -19.58 19.19 10.70
CA SER A 206 -18.95 19.86 11.86
C SER A 206 -17.60 19.28 12.29
N GLN A 207 -17.29 18.05 11.85
CA GLN A 207 -16.02 17.37 12.12
C GLN A 207 -14.93 17.74 11.11
N TRP A 208 -15.26 18.50 10.06
CA TRP A 208 -14.28 18.93 9.07
C TRP A 208 -13.50 20.12 9.57
N THR A 209 -12.20 20.09 9.31
CA THR A 209 -11.29 21.13 9.78
C THR A 209 -10.43 21.64 8.62
N LYS A 210 -10.30 22.96 8.54
CA LYS A 210 -9.59 23.71 7.50
C LYS A 210 -9.06 25.02 8.10
N ASP A 211 -8.18 25.72 7.38
CA ASP A 211 -7.74 27.03 7.85
C ASP A 211 -8.88 28.06 7.76
N ALA A 212 -8.79 29.11 8.58
CA ALA A 212 -9.85 30.12 8.66
C ALA A 212 -10.08 30.85 7.32
N GLU A 213 -8.99 31.08 6.57
CA GLU A 213 -8.97 31.80 5.30
C GLU A 213 -9.46 30.96 4.11
N ASP A 214 -9.48 29.63 4.25
CA ASP A 214 -9.95 28.72 3.21
C ASP A 214 -11.47 28.82 3.02
N THR A 215 -11.94 28.62 1.80
CA THR A 215 -13.39 28.60 1.51
C THR A 215 -13.81 27.29 0.85
N TYR A 216 -15.02 26.83 1.15
CA TYR A 216 -15.64 25.75 0.38
C TYR A 216 -16.41 26.35 -0.79
N ALA A 217 -16.24 25.81 -2.00
CA ALA A 217 -16.94 26.28 -3.19
C ALA A 217 -17.20 25.15 -4.19
N LEU A 218 -18.15 25.37 -5.11
CA LEU A 218 -18.40 24.45 -6.23
C LEU A 218 -17.32 24.54 -7.31
N ASP A 219 -16.72 25.72 -7.45
CA ASP A 219 -15.65 26.02 -8.39
C ASP A 219 -14.62 26.92 -7.70
N CYS A 220 -13.37 26.49 -7.71
CA CYS A 220 -12.22 27.28 -7.27
C CYS A 220 -11.64 27.98 -8.51
N ILE A 221 -11.64 29.31 -8.52
CA ILE A 221 -11.12 30.16 -9.62
C ILE A 221 -9.66 30.49 -9.38
#